data_AF-A0A4U9W651-F1
#
_entry.id   AF-A0A4U9W651-F1
#
_cell.length_a   1.000
_cell.length_b   1.000
_cell.length_c   1.000
_cell.angle_alpha   90.00
_cell.angle_beta   90.00
_cell.angle_gamma   90.00
#
_symmetry.space_group_name_H-M   'P 1'
#
loop_
_entity.id
_entity.type
_entity.pdbx_description
1 polymer ?
#
loop_
_entity_poly.entity_id
_entity_poly.type
_entity_poly.pdbx_seq_one_letter_code
_entity_poly.pdbx_strand_id
1 'polypeptide(L)'
;MQQADLLYLHQGEIVNGRQGARFLKLGLPLSKLQAPAVWITVRVATLDMSDEVLASAVRLPARWAAAGNRVVGLQIDFDAATYQLDKYAEFLDKLRGRLPKEYALGVTGLLDWAKTVTSASLNALPIDELVIQTYQGRRTVTEYERYLPRCLSYNPLQNRSGAAGRLELRVATAAGHIALLSR
;
A
#
# COMPACT_ATOMS: atom_id res chain seq x y z
N MET A 1 23.63 -13.66 0.39
CA MET A 1 22.37 -13.18 0.99
C MET A 1 21.91 -12.00 0.16
N GLN A 2 20.76 -12.09 -0.52
CA GLN A 2 20.16 -10.90 -1.14
C GLN A 2 19.71 -9.98 -0.02
N GLN A 3 20.35 -8.82 0.10
CA GLN A 3 19.92 -7.77 1.00
C GLN A 3 18.58 -7.25 0.45
N ALA A 4 17.53 -7.27 1.25
CA ALA A 4 16.27 -6.66 0.83
C ALA A 4 16.46 -5.14 0.82
N ASP A 5 16.50 -4.54 -0.37
CA ASP A 5 16.68 -3.09 -0.54
C ASP A 5 15.51 -2.27 0.07
N LEU A 6 14.39 -2.95 0.37
CA LEU A 6 13.16 -2.36 0.88
C LEU A 6 12.46 -3.32 1.84
N LEU A 7 12.11 -2.83 3.03
CA LEU A 7 11.37 -3.58 4.04
C LEU A 7 9.92 -3.08 4.15
N TYR A 8 8.95 -3.98 4.18
CA TYR A 8 7.56 -3.68 4.50
C TYR A 8 7.28 -4.07 5.95
N LEU A 9 7.21 -3.07 6.83
CA LEU A 9 7.09 -3.28 8.27
C LEU A 9 5.64 -3.11 8.72
N HIS A 10 4.98 -4.21 9.07
CA HIS A 10 3.65 -4.18 9.69
C HIS A 10 3.69 -3.52 11.08
N GLN A 11 2.85 -2.50 11.30
CA GLN A 11 2.86 -1.66 12.51
C GLN A 11 1.49 -1.40 13.13
N GLY A 12 0.44 -1.98 12.56
CA GLY A 12 -0.88 -1.90 13.17
C GLY A 12 -1.99 -2.33 12.24
N GLU A 13 -3.16 -2.46 12.84
CA GLU A 13 -4.38 -2.85 12.14
C GLU A 13 -5.52 -1.89 12.48
N ILE A 14 -6.34 -1.57 11.49
CA ILE A 14 -7.63 -0.92 11.69
C ILE A 14 -8.69 -2.00 11.59
N VAL A 15 -9.24 -2.38 12.74
CA VAL A 15 -10.21 -3.47 12.86
C VAL A 15 -11.62 -2.92 13.07
N ASN A 16 -12.62 -3.64 12.59
CA ASN A 16 -14.00 -3.35 12.95
C ASN A 16 -14.29 -3.84 14.37
N GLY A 17 -14.71 -2.93 15.25
CA GLY A 17 -15.09 -3.22 16.64
C GLY A 17 -16.59 -3.07 16.86
N ARG A 18 -17.07 -3.50 18.04
CA ARG A 18 -18.49 -3.35 18.42
C ARG A 18 -18.97 -1.89 18.47
N GLN A 19 -18.06 -0.95 18.73
CA GLN A 19 -18.33 0.49 18.82
C GLN A 19 -17.80 1.27 17.60
N GLY A 20 -17.53 0.58 16.49
CA GLY A 20 -16.92 1.15 15.29
C GLY A 20 -15.44 0.77 15.13
N ALA A 21 -14.82 1.31 14.08
CA ALA A 21 -13.43 1.03 13.77
C ALA A 21 -12.49 1.52 14.88
N ARG A 22 -11.41 0.76 15.12
CA ARG A 22 -10.36 1.13 16.08
C ARG A 22 -8.99 0.74 15.56
N PHE A 23 -7.97 1.51 15.97
CA PHE A 23 -6.59 1.23 15.64
C PHE A 23 -5.94 0.32 16.70
N LEU A 24 -5.33 -0.78 16.26
CA LEU A 24 -4.51 -1.68 17.07
C LEU A 24 -3.05 -1.44 16.74
N LYS A 25 -2.28 -1.05 17.75
CA LYS A 25 -0.83 -0.96 17.62
C LYS A 25 -0.24 -2.37 17.69
N LEU A 26 0.29 -2.85 16.57
CA LEU A 26 0.97 -4.14 16.45
C LEU A 26 2.39 -3.93 15.90
N GLY A 27 3.14 -5.02 15.76
CA GLY A 27 4.47 -5.00 15.15
C GLY A 27 5.59 -4.70 16.12
N LEU A 28 6.77 -4.41 15.55
CA LEU A 28 7.99 -4.18 16.31
C LEU A 28 7.91 -2.91 17.17
N PRO A 29 8.54 -2.89 18.36
CA PRO A 29 8.74 -1.66 19.11
C PRO A 29 9.58 -0.68 18.29
N LEU A 30 9.30 0.60 18.49
CA LEU A 30 9.97 1.69 17.78
C LEU A 30 11.49 1.60 18.03
N SER A 31 12.26 1.45 16.95
CA SER A 31 13.71 1.27 16.98
C SER A 31 14.32 1.64 15.63
N LYS A 32 15.64 1.78 15.58
CA LYS A 32 16.37 1.91 14.32
C LYS A 32 16.53 0.52 13.70
N LEU A 33 16.11 0.37 12.45
CA LEU A 33 16.17 -0.87 11.68
C LEU A 33 17.48 -0.97 10.90
N GLN A 34 17.92 -2.20 10.66
CA GLN A 34 18.99 -2.50 9.71
C GLN A 34 18.37 -2.76 8.32
N ALA A 35 17.76 -1.72 7.74
CA ALA A 35 17.14 -1.77 6.42
C ALA A 35 17.50 -0.50 5.63
N PRO A 36 17.80 -0.59 4.32
CA PRO A 36 18.13 0.59 3.52
C PRO A 36 16.96 1.57 3.41
N ALA A 37 15.73 1.06 3.31
CA ALA A 37 14.50 1.84 3.29
C ALA A 37 13.32 1.01 3.83
N VAL A 38 12.30 1.66 4.38
CA VAL A 38 11.14 0.98 4.99
C VAL A 38 9.81 1.61 4.59
N TRP A 39 8.85 0.78 4.18
CA TRP A 39 7.43 1.10 4.16
C TRP A 39 6.81 0.72 5.50
N ILE A 40 6.02 1.62 6.08
CA ILE A 40 5.21 1.29 7.26
C ILE A 40 3.86 0.78 6.79
N THR A 41 3.51 -0.46 7.14
CA THR A 41 2.31 -1.13 6.66
C THR A 41 1.24 -1.19 7.74
N VAL A 42 0.01 -0.81 7.38
CA VAL A 42 -1.18 -0.93 8.23
C VAL A 42 -2.22 -1.78 7.52
N ARG A 43 -2.68 -2.85 8.17
CA ARG A 43 -3.79 -3.64 7.65
C ARG A 43 -5.11 -2.98 7.98
N VAL A 44 -6.00 -2.90 7.00
CA VAL A 44 -7.33 -2.29 7.18
C VAL A 44 -8.37 -3.38 6.98
N ALA A 45 -9.40 -3.40 7.83
CA ALA A 45 -10.54 -4.32 7.71
C ALA A 45 -11.84 -3.60 7.33
N THR A 46 -11.88 -2.28 7.47
CA THR A 46 -13.04 -1.44 7.15
C THR A 46 -12.57 -0.05 6.72
N LEU A 47 -13.23 0.56 5.75
CA LEU A 47 -12.98 1.95 5.34
C LEU A 47 -13.81 2.96 6.14
N ASP A 48 -14.86 2.49 6.81
CA ASP A 48 -15.70 3.29 7.69
C ASP A 48 -14.98 3.46 9.05
N MET A 49 -14.34 4.62 9.23
CA MET A 49 -13.56 4.94 10.42
C MET A 49 -13.55 6.44 10.69
N SER A 50 -13.35 6.79 11.97
CA SER A 50 -13.18 8.18 12.38
C SER A 50 -11.84 8.76 11.91
N ASP A 51 -11.77 10.08 11.89
CA ASP A 51 -10.54 10.81 11.54
C ASP A 51 -9.41 10.56 12.54
N GLU A 52 -9.74 10.29 13.80
CA GLU A 52 -8.78 9.95 14.84
C GLU A 52 -8.12 8.58 14.60
N VAL A 53 -8.91 7.60 14.18
CA VAL A 53 -8.40 6.26 13.82
C VAL A 53 -7.48 6.38 12.61
N LEU A 54 -7.88 7.12 11.57
CA LEU A 54 -7.05 7.35 10.39
C LEU A 54 -5.75 8.10 10.74
N ALA A 55 -5.84 9.11 11.60
CA ALA A 55 -4.68 9.88 12.05
C ALA A 55 -3.66 9.01 12.81
N SER A 56 -4.11 7.93 13.46
CA SER A 56 -3.20 6.99 14.13
C SER A 56 -2.28 6.26 13.15
N ALA A 57 -2.79 5.87 11.98
CA ALA A 57 -1.97 5.30 10.90
C ALA A 57 -1.05 6.35 10.26
N VAL A 58 -1.58 7.54 9.95
CA VAL A 58 -0.86 8.65 9.29
C VAL A 58 0.36 9.11 10.09
N ARG A 59 0.35 9.01 11.43
CA ARG A 59 1.48 9.41 12.26
C ARG A 59 2.64 8.41 12.26
N LEU A 60 2.43 7.17 11.82
CA LEU A 60 3.47 6.14 11.94
C LEU A 60 4.73 6.43 11.12
N PRO A 61 4.66 6.86 9.84
CA PRO A 61 5.87 7.16 9.06
C PRO A 61 6.78 8.17 9.74
N ALA A 62 6.22 9.29 10.22
CA ALA A 62 6.98 10.32 10.92
C ALA A 62 7.62 9.83 12.22
N ARG A 63 6.92 8.99 12.98
CA ARG A 63 7.47 8.39 14.21
C ARG A 63 8.66 7.47 13.92
N TRP A 64 8.55 6.65 12.88
CA TRP A 64 9.62 5.75 12.47
C TRP A 64 10.80 6.52 11.85
N ALA A 65 10.55 7.59 11.10
CA ALA A 65 11.59 8.48 10.59
C ALA A 65 12.35 9.16 11.75
N ALA A 66 11.64 9.66 12.76
CA ALA A 66 12.24 10.25 13.96
C ALA A 66 13.08 9.25 14.78
N ALA A 67 12.84 7.94 14.64
CA ALA A 67 13.67 6.89 15.23
C ALA A 67 14.94 6.56 14.41
N GLY A 68 15.24 7.35 13.37
CA GLY A 68 16.46 7.22 12.56
C GLY A 68 16.34 6.25 11.38
N ASN A 69 15.12 5.97 10.92
CA ASN A 69 14.86 5.10 9.78
C ASN A 69 14.65 5.91 8.50
N ARG A 70 15.12 5.39 7.36
CA ARG A 70 14.75 5.93 6.04
C ARG A 70 13.37 5.41 5.66
N VAL A 71 12.34 6.15 6.03
CA VAL A 71 10.94 5.78 5.74
C VAL A 71 10.55 6.26 4.34
N VAL A 72 10.06 5.34 3.51
CA VAL A 72 9.50 5.64 2.19
C VAL A 72 8.10 6.21 2.31
N GLY A 73 7.25 5.55 3.10
CA GLY A 73 5.85 5.94 3.17
C GLY A 73 4.96 5.02 4.01
N LEU A 74 3.66 5.20 3.84
CA LEU A 74 2.60 4.39 4.44
C LEU A 74 2.00 3.45 3.39
N GLN A 75 2.03 2.14 3.65
CA GLN A 75 1.33 1.13 2.85
C GLN A 75 0.03 0.72 3.54
N ILE A 76 -1.08 0.76 2.80
CA ILE A 76 -2.37 0.24 3.23
C ILE A 76 -2.55 -1.17 2.69
N ASP A 77 -2.57 -2.14 3.59
CA ASP A 77 -2.95 -3.51 3.25
C ASP A 77 -4.45 -3.69 3.43
N PHE A 78 -5.21 -3.66 2.34
CA PHE A 78 -6.68 -3.77 2.36
C PHE A 78 -7.15 -4.71 1.26
N ASP A 79 -7.84 -5.78 1.66
CA ASP A 79 -8.50 -6.72 0.74
C ASP A 79 -9.77 -6.08 0.15
N ALA A 80 -9.62 -5.00 -0.62
CA ALA A 80 -10.72 -4.37 -1.32
C ALA A 80 -11.30 -5.33 -2.37
N ALA A 81 -12.51 -5.81 -2.12
CA ALA A 81 -13.29 -6.43 -3.17
C ALA A 81 -13.47 -5.45 -4.34
N THR A 82 -13.29 -5.94 -5.57
CA THR A 82 -13.27 -5.13 -6.81
C THR A 82 -14.46 -4.16 -6.94
N TYR A 83 -15.64 -4.51 -6.40
CA TYR A 83 -16.86 -3.70 -6.51
C TYR A 83 -16.90 -2.47 -5.57
N GLN A 84 -15.85 -2.21 -4.77
CA GLN A 84 -15.76 -1.05 -3.86
C GLN A 84 -14.67 -0.05 -4.24
N LEU A 85 -14.20 -0.04 -5.49
CA LEU A 85 -13.09 0.81 -5.90
C LEU A 85 -13.38 2.31 -5.69
N ASP A 86 -14.60 2.77 -5.93
CA ASP A 86 -14.98 4.18 -5.73
C ASP A 86 -14.86 4.61 -4.26
N LYS A 87 -15.42 3.80 -3.34
CA LYS A 87 -15.28 4.02 -1.89
C LYS A 87 -13.83 3.96 -1.45
N TYR A 88 -13.04 3.11 -2.08
CA TYR A 88 -11.62 3.01 -1.81
C TYR A 88 -10.86 4.24 -2.31
N ALA A 89 -11.19 4.76 -3.49
CA ALA A 89 -10.61 5.99 -4.02
C ALA A 89 -10.91 7.19 -3.10
N GLU A 90 -12.16 7.35 -2.65
CA GLU A 90 -12.54 8.40 -1.68
C GLU A 90 -11.74 8.28 -0.38
N PHE A 91 -11.58 7.06 0.15
CA PHE A 91 -10.75 6.80 1.32
C PHE A 91 -9.28 7.19 1.07
N LEU A 92 -8.72 6.83 -0.08
CA LEU A 92 -7.34 7.13 -0.43
C LEU A 92 -7.12 8.63 -0.62
N ASP A 93 -8.08 9.38 -1.17
CA ASP A 93 -8.00 10.84 -1.27
C ASP A 93 -7.97 11.49 0.12
N LYS A 94 -8.85 11.03 1.02
CA LYS A 94 -8.88 11.48 2.42
C LYS A 94 -7.56 11.18 3.13
N LEU A 95 -6.98 10.01 2.89
CA LEU A 95 -5.69 9.60 3.45
C LEU A 95 -4.54 10.44 2.87
N ARG A 96 -4.48 10.59 1.54
CA ARG A 96 -3.43 11.36 0.86
C ARG A 96 -3.41 12.82 1.31
N GLY A 97 -4.59 13.42 1.53
CA GLY A 97 -4.71 14.78 2.05
C GLY A 97 -4.17 14.99 3.47
N ARG A 98 -4.00 13.91 4.24
CA ARG A 98 -3.52 13.95 5.64
C ARG A 98 -2.08 13.47 5.78
N LEU A 99 -1.64 12.59 4.88
CA LEU A 99 -0.28 12.07 4.88
C LEU A 99 0.70 13.19 4.45
N PRO A 100 1.72 13.52 5.25
CA PRO A 100 2.73 14.51 4.86
C PRO A 100 3.34 14.19 3.49
N LYS A 101 3.56 15.23 2.68
CA LYS A 101 3.88 15.10 1.24
C LYS A 101 5.22 14.40 0.98
N GLU A 102 6.12 14.39 1.95
CA GLU A 102 7.39 13.68 1.89
C GLU A 102 7.25 12.15 1.95
N TYR A 103 6.11 11.64 2.43
CA TYR A 103 5.83 10.21 2.50
C TYR A 103 4.97 9.75 1.33
N ALA A 104 5.42 8.67 0.68
CA ALA A 104 4.67 7.99 -0.35
C ALA A 104 3.43 7.27 0.23
N LEU A 105 2.39 7.09 -0.58
CA LEU A 105 1.20 6.31 -0.26
C LEU A 105 1.18 5.04 -1.12
N GLY A 106 1.32 3.88 -0.48
CA GLY A 106 1.28 2.58 -1.14
C GLY A 106 0.00 1.81 -0.77
N VAL A 107 -0.43 0.89 -1.64
CA VAL A 107 -1.55 0.00 -1.37
C VAL A 107 -1.26 -1.43 -1.83
N THR A 108 -1.90 -2.41 -1.19
CA THR A 108 -2.02 -3.75 -1.76
C THR A 108 -3.28 -3.84 -2.62
N GLY A 109 -3.23 -4.65 -3.67
CA GLY A 109 -4.38 -4.93 -4.53
C GLY A 109 -4.48 -6.42 -4.83
N LEU A 110 -5.71 -6.95 -4.86
CA LEU A 110 -5.94 -8.34 -5.23
C LEU A 110 -5.58 -8.58 -6.70
N LEU A 111 -5.16 -9.80 -7.05
CA LEU A 111 -4.89 -10.19 -8.44
C LEU A 111 -6.10 -9.93 -9.36
N ASP A 112 -7.32 -9.94 -8.86
CA ASP A 112 -8.51 -9.66 -9.66
C ASP A 112 -8.57 -8.22 -10.17
N TRP A 113 -7.91 -7.27 -9.51
CA TRP A 113 -7.74 -5.92 -10.05
C TRP A 113 -6.95 -5.93 -11.35
N ALA A 114 -5.96 -6.83 -11.45
CA ALA A 114 -5.19 -7.07 -12.68
C ALA A 114 -6.07 -7.44 -13.88
N LYS A 115 -7.20 -8.10 -13.62
CA LYS A 115 -8.12 -8.60 -14.64
C LYS A 115 -9.24 -7.61 -14.97
N THR A 116 -9.72 -6.88 -13.97
CA THR A 116 -11.04 -6.22 -14.01
C THR A 116 -10.97 -4.70 -13.99
N VAL A 117 -9.93 -4.12 -13.39
CA VAL A 117 -9.81 -2.66 -13.26
C VAL A 117 -9.06 -2.11 -14.47
N THR A 118 -9.59 -1.05 -15.07
CA THR A 118 -8.89 -0.38 -16.16
C THR A 118 -7.65 0.31 -15.61
N SER A 119 -6.58 0.32 -16.38
CA SER A 119 -5.35 0.99 -15.98
C SER A 119 -5.58 2.50 -15.76
N ALA A 120 -6.57 3.11 -16.44
CA ALA A 120 -6.97 4.50 -16.21
C ALA A 120 -7.58 4.72 -14.81
N SER A 121 -8.45 3.81 -14.37
CA SER A 121 -9.00 3.82 -13.01
C SER A 121 -7.90 3.65 -11.95
N LEU A 122 -6.92 2.77 -12.19
CA LEU A 122 -5.78 2.60 -11.27
C LEU A 122 -4.90 3.84 -11.20
N ASN A 123 -4.62 4.46 -12.34
CA ASN A 123 -3.79 5.66 -12.39
C ASN A 123 -4.50 6.92 -11.87
N ALA A 124 -5.82 6.88 -11.68
CA ALA A 124 -6.56 7.94 -11.01
C ALA A 124 -6.38 7.90 -9.48
N LEU A 125 -6.03 6.73 -8.90
CA LEU A 125 -5.83 6.60 -7.47
C LEU A 125 -4.67 7.50 -6.99
N PRO A 126 -4.77 8.13 -5.82
CA PRO A 126 -3.76 9.06 -5.31
C PRO A 126 -2.59 8.32 -4.63
N ILE A 127 -2.09 7.26 -5.26
CA ILE A 127 -1.07 6.34 -4.73
C ILE A 127 0.23 6.42 -5.54
N ASP A 128 1.34 6.14 -4.86
CA ASP A 128 2.68 6.11 -5.42
C ASP A 128 3.14 4.67 -5.71
N GLU A 129 2.61 3.67 -4.97
CA GLU A 129 2.91 2.25 -5.16
C GLU A 129 1.65 1.37 -5.12
N LEU A 130 1.56 0.41 -6.04
CA LEU A 130 0.59 -0.67 -6.03
C LEU A 130 1.31 -2.02 -5.95
N VAL A 131 1.06 -2.77 -4.88
CA VAL A 131 1.57 -4.14 -4.70
C VAL A 131 0.45 -5.14 -4.99
N ILE A 132 0.52 -5.82 -6.13
CA ILE A 132 -0.45 -6.85 -6.50
C ILE A 132 -0.14 -8.14 -5.73
N GLN A 133 -1.11 -8.58 -4.91
CA GLN A 133 -1.04 -9.86 -4.21
C GLN A 133 -1.44 -10.98 -5.16
N THR A 134 -0.48 -11.84 -5.48
CA THR A 134 -0.65 -12.93 -6.46
C THR A 134 -1.01 -14.26 -5.82
N TYR A 135 -1.39 -14.27 -4.55
CA TYR A 135 -1.68 -15.48 -3.80
C TYR A 135 -3.14 -15.54 -3.35
N GLN A 136 -3.67 -16.76 -3.27
CA GLN A 136 -4.95 -17.06 -2.64
C GLN A 136 -4.68 -18.01 -1.47
N GLY A 137 -5.00 -17.57 -0.26
CA GLY A 137 -4.61 -18.28 0.96
C GLY A 137 -3.07 -18.38 1.04
N ARG A 138 -2.56 -19.62 1.02
CA ARG A 138 -1.11 -19.90 1.15
C ARG A 138 -0.42 -20.23 -0.17
N ARG A 139 -1.10 -20.08 -1.32
CA ARG A 139 -0.57 -20.48 -2.63
C ARG A 139 -0.55 -19.31 -3.59
N THR A 140 0.61 -19.05 -4.20
CA THR A 140 0.72 -18.17 -5.36
C THR A 140 -0.05 -18.79 -6.52
N VAL A 141 -0.87 -17.99 -7.19
CA VAL A 141 -1.64 -18.39 -8.37
C VAL A 141 -0.66 -18.70 -9.51
N THR A 142 -0.81 -19.86 -10.14
CA THR A 142 0.04 -20.26 -11.27
C THR A 142 -0.23 -19.37 -12.48
N GLU A 143 0.81 -19.03 -13.26
CA GLU A 143 0.74 -18.15 -14.44
C GLU A 143 0.14 -16.76 -14.16
N TYR A 144 0.28 -16.25 -12.93
CA TYR A 144 -0.26 -14.94 -12.55
C TYR A 144 0.25 -13.81 -13.46
N GLU A 145 1.43 -13.99 -14.04
CA GLU A 145 2.08 -13.07 -14.96
C GLU A 145 1.21 -12.76 -16.17
N ARG A 146 0.35 -13.69 -16.61
CA ARG A 146 -0.57 -13.47 -17.74
C ARG A 146 -1.66 -12.43 -17.44
N TYR A 147 -1.93 -12.15 -16.18
CA TYR A 147 -2.95 -11.19 -15.77
C TYR A 147 -2.38 -9.79 -15.54
N LEU A 148 -1.07 -9.64 -15.39
CA LEU A 148 -0.42 -8.36 -15.10
C LEU A 148 -0.42 -7.36 -16.28
N PRO A 149 -0.27 -7.76 -17.56
CA PRO A 149 -0.18 -6.83 -18.69
C PRO A 149 -1.35 -5.85 -18.79
N ARG A 150 -2.56 -6.26 -18.38
CA ARG A 150 -3.77 -5.44 -18.48
C ARG A 150 -3.82 -4.29 -17.47
N CYS A 151 -3.11 -4.40 -16.35
CA CYS A 151 -2.86 -3.26 -15.46
C CYS A 151 -1.66 -2.42 -15.87
N LEU A 152 -0.66 -3.04 -16.49
CA LEU A 152 0.56 -2.38 -16.95
C LEU A 152 0.35 -1.54 -18.22
N SER A 153 -0.71 -1.82 -18.99
CA SER A 153 -1.06 -1.15 -20.24
C SER A 153 -1.79 0.19 -20.04
N TYR A 154 -1.22 1.13 -19.27
CA TYR A 154 -1.57 2.56 -19.38
C TYR A 154 -0.52 3.48 -18.75
N ASN A 155 -0.27 4.56 -19.45
CA ASN A 155 0.68 5.61 -19.13
C ASN A 155 -0.09 6.94 -19.11
N PRO A 156 -0.27 7.60 -17.96
CA PRO A 156 -0.77 8.96 -17.91
C PRO A 156 0.41 9.92 -17.78
N LEU A 157 0.43 10.80 -18.76
CA LEU A 157 1.25 11.99 -18.91
C LEU A 157 1.30 12.86 -17.64
N GLN A 158 2.49 13.42 -17.40
CA GLN A 158 2.73 14.84 -17.09
C GLN A 158 1.59 15.59 -16.37
N ASN A 159 1.54 15.53 -15.04
CA ASN A 159 1.26 16.69 -14.18
C ASN A 159 1.10 16.24 -12.73
N ARG A 160 2.21 16.15 -11.97
CA ARG A 160 2.20 16.33 -10.51
C ARG A 160 3.47 17.06 -10.12
N SER A 161 3.29 18.15 -9.38
CA SER A 161 4.31 19.10 -8.98
C SER A 161 5.45 18.43 -8.18
N GLY A 162 6.67 18.56 -8.68
CA GLY A 162 7.91 18.48 -7.90
C GLY A 162 8.52 17.10 -7.64
N ALA A 163 7.74 16.02 -7.65
CA ALA A 163 8.25 14.66 -7.68
C ALA A 163 7.54 13.89 -8.78
N ALA A 164 8.18 13.80 -9.94
CA ALA A 164 7.72 12.99 -11.07
C ALA A 164 7.87 11.50 -10.72
N GLY A 165 7.01 10.98 -9.85
CA GLY A 165 6.91 9.56 -9.54
C GLY A 165 5.95 8.89 -10.51
N ARG A 166 6.47 8.01 -11.36
CA ARG A 166 5.64 6.99 -12.04
C ARG A 166 5.08 6.08 -10.94
N LEU A 167 3.80 5.72 -10.99
CA LEU A 167 3.22 4.65 -10.14
C LEU A 167 4.13 3.42 -10.20
N GLU A 168 4.70 3.02 -9.06
CA GLU A 168 5.49 1.79 -8.96
C GLU A 168 4.55 0.60 -8.81
N LEU A 169 4.67 -0.39 -9.71
CA LEU A 169 3.94 -1.65 -9.60
C LEU A 169 4.88 -2.76 -9.14
N ARG A 170 4.47 -3.47 -8.08
CA ARG A 170 5.18 -4.63 -7.54
C ARG A 170 4.23 -5.81 -7.41
N VAL A 171 4.79 -7.00 -7.29
CA VAL A 171 4.04 -8.24 -7.01
C VAL A 171 4.50 -8.84 -5.70
N ALA A 172 3.56 -9.19 -4.84
CA ALA A 172 3.77 -10.00 -3.65
C ALA A 172 3.38 -11.46 -3.93
N THR A 173 4.24 -12.40 -3.55
CA THR A 173 3.99 -13.85 -3.59
C THR A 173 3.63 -14.40 -2.22
N ALA A 174 3.08 -15.62 -2.14
CA ALA A 174 2.74 -16.26 -0.86
C ALA A 174 3.96 -16.48 0.07
N ALA A 175 5.17 -16.47 -0.50
CA ALA A 175 6.42 -16.58 0.24
C ALA A 175 6.89 -15.25 0.87
N GLY A 176 6.11 -14.16 0.73
CA GLY A 176 6.44 -12.84 1.24
C GLY A 176 7.46 -12.06 0.39
N HIS A 177 7.88 -12.60 -0.75
CA HIS A 177 8.74 -11.88 -1.68
C HIS A 177 7.93 -10.83 -2.43
N ILE A 178 8.41 -9.59 -2.38
CA ILE A 178 7.88 -8.46 -3.14
C ILE A 178 8.90 -8.06 -4.20
N ALA A 179 8.53 -8.15 -5.48
CA ALA A 179 9.39 -7.84 -6.61
C ALA A 179 8.81 -6.70 -7.46
N LEU A 180 9.68 -5.83 -7.99
CA LEU A 180 9.28 -4.81 -8.96
C LEU A 180 8.86 -5.47 -10.27
N LEU A 181 7.73 -5.04 -10.83
CA LEU A 181 7.35 -5.40 -12.19
C LEU A 181 8.16 -4.54 -13.16
N SER A 182 9.24 -5.11 -13.69
CA SER A 182 9.94 -4.54 -14.84
C SER A 182 9.02 -4.53 -16.06
N ARG A 183 8.98 -3.39 -16.76
CA ARG A 183 8.30 -3.25 -18.05
C ARG A 183 8.96 -4.08 -19.13
#